data_AF-A0AA39KAX4-F1
#
_entry.id   AF-A0AA39KAX4-F1
#
_cell.length_a   1.000
_cell.length_b   1.000
_cell.length_c   1.000
_cell.angle_alpha   90.00
_cell.angle_beta   90.00
_cell.angle_gamma   90.00
#
_symmetry.space_group_name_H-M   'P 1'
#
loop_
_entity.id
_entity.type
_entity.pdbx_description
1 polymer ?
#
loop_
_entity_poly.entity_id
_entity_poly.type
_entity_poly.pdbx_seq_one_letter_code
_entity_poly.pdbx_strand_id
1 'polypeptide(L)' 'MIASVLPPQPALSDLSTTREDLEAAKTLAKVTSPPETPLFICACQGCFRLFPSRDRVTAHRKRDHPDTPDDDSTVITWNE' A
#
# COMPACT_ATOMS: atom_id res chain seq x y z
N MET A 1 -13.88 -12.04 -17.09
CA MET A 1 -14.14 -11.83 -15.66
C MET A 1 -13.46 -12.95 -14.91
N ILE A 2 -12.33 -12.67 -14.24
CA ILE A 2 -11.63 -13.65 -13.40
C ILE A 2 -12.13 -13.45 -11.97
N ALA A 3 -12.98 -14.36 -11.51
CA ALA A 3 -13.39 -14.40 -10.11
C ALA A 3 -12.18 -14.82 -9.27
N SER A 4 -11.86 -14.07 -8.21
CA SER A 4 -10.82 -14.48 -7.24
C SER A 4 -11.20 -15.82 -6.61
N VAL A 5 -10.47 -16.87 -6.97
CA VAL A 5 -10.66 -18.24 -6.48
C VAL A 5 -9.82 -18.48 -5.23
N LEU A 6 -10.02 -17.68 -4.19
CA LEU A 6 -9.51 -18.03 -2.86
C LEU A 6 -10.70 -18.27 -1.95
N PRO A 7 -10.89 -19.51 -1.45
CA PRO A 7 -11.95 -19.79 -0.50
C PRO A 7 -11.73 -18.95 0.76
N PRO A 8 -12.80 -18.40 1.37
CA PRO A 8 -12.68 -17.66 2.62
C PRO A 8 -12.17 -18.62 3.71
N GLN A 9 -10.91 -18.46 4.10
CA GLN A 9 -10.33 -19.17 5.23
C GLN A 9 -10.47 -18.31 6.49
N PRO A 10 -10.84 -18.90 7.64
CA PRO A 10 -10.85 -18.17 8.91
C PRO A 10 -9.43 -17.69 9.22
N ALA A 11 -9.31 -16.47 9.75
CA ALA A 11 -8.03 -15.95 10.21
C ALA A 11 -7.51 -16.84 11.33
N LEU A 12 -6.46 -17.61 11.04
CA LEU A 12 -5.78 -18.42 12.05
C LEU A 12 -4.99 -17.49 12.96
N SER A 13 -5.20 -17.61 14.27
CA SER A 13 -4.32 -16.97 15.24
C SER A 13 -2.93 -17.56 15.09
N ASP A 14 -1.94 -16.69 15.07
CA ASP A 14 -0.56 -17.12 15.09
C ASP A 14 -0.26 -17.83 16.43
N LEU A 15 0.19 -19.08 16.35
CA LEU A 15 0.52 -19.94 17.51
C LEU A 15 2.04 -20.14 17.66
N SER A 16 2.86 -19.58 16.77
CA SER A 16 4.28 -19.91 16.65
C SER A 16 5.21 -18.71 16.80
N THR A 17 4.70 -17.49 16.65
CA THR A 17 5.43 -16.25 16.88
C THR A 17 5.63 -16.08 18.38
N THR A 18 6.88 -16.07 18.79
CA THR A 18 7.27 -15.78 20.18
C THR A 18 7.39 -14.27 20.36
N ARG A 19 7.35 -13.83 21.62
CA ARG A 19 7.48 -12.40 21.94
C ARG A 19 8.83 -11.83 21.46
N GLU A 20 9.89 -12.64 21.51
CA GLU A 20 11.20 -12.25 20.99
C GLU A 20 11.20 -12.02 19.47
N ASP A 21 10.45 -12.82 18.72
CA ASP A 21 10.29 -12.68 17.27
C ASP A 21 9.59 -11.35 16.91
N LEU A 22 8.56 -10.99 17.67
CA LEU A 22 7.86 -9.70 17.52
C LEU A 22 8.77 -8.50 17.86
N GLU A 23 9.56 -8.60 18.93
CA GLU A 23 10.47 -7.52 19.33
C GLU A 23 11.66 -7.39 18.37
N ALA A 24 12.15 -8.50 17.80
CA ALA A 24 13.13 -8.48 16.72
C ALA A 24 12.54 -7.84 15.44
N ALA A 25 11.31 -8.20 15.07
CA ALA A 25 10.62 -7.63 13.90
C ALA A 25 10.35 -6.12 14.04
N LYS A 26 10.11 -5.64 15.28
CA LYS A 26 10.00 -4.21 15.61
C LYS A 26 11.24 -3.39 15.26
N THR A 27 12.41 -4.02 15.28
CA THR A 27 13.66 -3.37 14.88
C THR A 27 13.91 -3.43 13.37
N LEU A 28 13.26 -4.36 12.67
CA LEU A 28 13.42 -4.59 11.23
C LEU A 28 12.61 -3.60 10.40
N ALA A 29 11.42 -3.23 10.87
CA ALA A 29 10.57 -2.26 10.20
C ALA A 29 10.19 -1.15 11.18
N LYS A 30 10.45 0.11 10.79
CA LYS A 30 10.03 1.27 11.56
C LYS A 30 8.50 1.28 11.57
N VAL A 31 7.89 0.97 12.70
CA VAL A 31 6.44 1.07 12.89
C VAL A 31 6.11 2.55 12.79
N THR A 32 5.54 2.94 11.67
CA THR A 32 5.17 4.32 11.40
C THR A 32 3.67 4.44 11.45
N SER A 33 3.17 5.44 12.16
CA SER A 33 1.75 5.72 12.15
C SER A 33 1.37 6.28 10.77
N PRO A 34 0.12 6.08 10.30
CA PRO A 34 -0.41 6.75 9.10
C PRO A 34 -0.02 8.24 8.93
N PRO A 35 -0.04 9.09 9.99
CA PRO A 35 0.42 10.48 9.87
C PRO A 35 1.95 10.65 9.73
N GLU A 36 2.73 9.67 10.17
CA GLU A 36 4.20 9.70 10.11
C GLU A 36 4.72 9.18 8.76
N THR A 37 3.96 8.30 8.09
CA THR A 37 4.24 7.82 6.73
C THR A 37 2.97 7.81 5.89
N PRO A 38 2.62 8.94 5.26
CA PRO A 38 1.51 8.97 4.32
C PRO A 38 1.82 8.04 3.15
N LEU A 39 0.93 7.07 2.93
CA LEU A 39 0.97 6.17 1.78
C LEU A 39 0.09 6.74 0.67
N PHE A 40 0.70 7.02 -0.47
CA PHE A 40 0.05 7.50 -1.68
C PHE A 40 -0.05 6.34 -2.67
N ILE A 41 -1.25 6.06 -3.16
CA ILE A 41 -1.50 4.94 -4.07
C ILE A 41 -1.88 5.51 -5.43
N CYS A 42 -1.23 5.02 -6.48
CA CYS A 42 -1.63 5.32 -7.85
C CYS A 42 -2.94 4.58 -8.17
N ALA A 43 -4.08 5.27 -8.27
CA ALA A 43 -5.36 4.62 -8.60
C ALA A 43 -5.60 4.44 -10.11
N CYS A 44 -4.54 4.52 -10.93
CA CYS A 44 -4.60 4.11 -12.33
C CYS A 44 -4.94 2.62 -12.42
N GLN A 45 -5.89 2.28 -13.30
CA GLN A 45 -6.41 0.93 -13.43
C GLN A 45 -5.29 -0.03 -13.87
N GLY A 46 -4.93 -0.95 -12.98
CA GLY A 46 -3.88 -1.95 -13.21
C GLY A 46 -2.50 -1.61 -12.64
N CYS A 47 -2.32 -0.46 -11.98
CA CYS A 47 -1.04 -0.09 -11.36
C CYS A 47 -1.02 -0.27 -9.83
N PHE A 48 -1.86 0.46 -9.09
CA PHE A 48 -1.99 0.38 -7.63
C PHE A 48 -0.66 0.41 -6.85
N ARG A 49 0.36 1.05 -7.41
CA ARG A 49 1.69 1.16 -6.77
C ARG A 49 1.65 2.14 -5.60
N LEU A 50 2.36 1.76 -4.54
CA LEU A 50 2.50 2.50 -3.30
C LEU A 50 3.72 3.42 -3.35
N PHE A 51 3.53 4.67 -2.92
CA PHE A 51 4.56 5.69 -2.87
C PHE A 51 4.55 6.40 -1.51
N PRO A 52 5.72 6.77 -0.97
CA PRO A 52 5.83 7.48 0.31
C PRO A 52 5.56 9.00 0.20
N SER A 53 5.30 9.52 -1.00
CA SER A 53 5.10 10.97 -1.23
C SER A 53 4.25 11.23 -2.46
N ARG A 54 3.43 12.30 -2.41
CA ARG A 54 2.61 12.74 -3.54
C ARG A 54 3.43 13.03 -4.80
N ASP A 55 4.57 13.71 -4.65
CA ASP A 55 5.48 14.00 -5.76
C ASP A 55 5.91 12.73 -6.53
N ARG A 56 6.20 11.65 -5.81
CA ARG A 56 6.61 10.38 -6.42
C ARG A 56 5.50 9.70 -7.19
N VAL A 57 4.26 9.72 -6.70
CA VAL A 57 3.12 9.16 -7.45
C VAL A 57 2.80 10.02 -8.67
N THR A 58 2.90 11.35 -8.58
CA THR A 58 2.73 12.25 -9.72
C THR A 58 3.80 12.03 -10.79
N ALA A 59 5.07 11.89 -10.39
CA ALA A 59 6.17 11.61 -11.31
C ALA A 59 6.05 10.23 -11.96
N HIS A 60 5.60 9.22 -11.20
CA HIS A 60 5.29 7.91 -11.73
C HIS A 60 4.16 7.98 -12.76
N ARG A 61 3.06 8.67 -12.45
CA ARG A 61 1.92 8.80 -13.37
C ARG A 61 2.32 9.43 -14.69
N LYS A 62 3.10 10.52 -14.66
CA LYS A 62 3.59 11.19 -15.88
C LYS A 62 4.48 10.30 -16.76
N ARG A 63 5.16 9.31 -16.16
CA ARG A 63 6.09 8.42 -16.87
C ARG A 63 5.44 7.13 -17.37
N ASP A 64 4.57 6.54 -16.56
CA ASP A 64 3.99 5.21 -16.79
C ASP A 64 2.56 5.28 -17.34
N HIS A 65 1.86 6.39 -17.10
CA HIS A 65 0.46 6.61 -17.48
C HIS A 65 0.24 8.01 -18.12
N PRO A 66 0.94 8.35 -19.22
CA PRO A 66 0.85 9.66 -19.84
C PRO A 66 -0.53 9.98 -20.46
N ASP A 67 -1.36 8.95 -20.68
CA ASP A 67 -2.69 9.05 -21.31
C ASP A 67 -3.82 9.35 -20.31
N THR A 68 -3.62 9.06 -19.02
CA THR A 68 -4.63 9.35 -18.00
C THR A 68 -4.62 10.83 -17.61
N PRO A 69 -5.79 11.49 -17.48
CA PRO A 69 -5.87 12.91 -17.16
C PRO A 69 -5.14 13.18 -15.84
N ASP A 70 -4.52 14.36 -15.74
CA ASP A 70 -3.77 14.81 -14.56
C ASP A 70 -4.69 15.14 -13.37
N ASP A 71 -5.78 14.40 -13.18
CA ASP A 71 -6.72 14.62 -12.11
C ASP A 71 -6.14 14.07 -10.82
N ASP A 72 -5.83 14.96 -9.89
CA ASP A 72 -5.33 14.61 -8.57
C ASP A 72 -6.35 13.78 -7.76
N SER A 73 -7.61 13.73 -8.21
CA SER A 73 -8.67 12.85 -7.68
C SER A 73 -8.38 11.35 -7.78
N THR A 74 -7.31 10.94 -8.47
CA THR A 74 -6.93 9.52 -8.66
C THR A 74 -5.77 9.11 -7.73
N VAL A 75 -5.41 9.94 -6.76
CA VAL A 75 -4.44 9.59 -5.73
C VAL A 75 -5.20 9.23 -4.46
N ILE A 76 -5.28 7.93 -4.16
CA ILE A 76 -5.86 7.46 -2.90
C ILE A 76 -4.79 7.64 -1.83
N THR A 77 -5.09 8.44 -0.81
CA THR A 77 -4.27 8.51 0.38
C THR A 77 -4.80 7.51 1.41
N TRP A 78 -3.93 6.74 2.05
CA TRP A 78 -4.37 5.75 3.05
C TRP A 78 -4.97 6.38 4.33
N ASN A 79 -5.15 7.70 4.37
CA ASN A 79 -5.58 8.46 5.54
C ASN A 79 -6.86 9.30 5.31
N GLU A 80 -7.65 8.96 4.28
CA GLU A 80 -8.99 9.55 4.04
C GLU A 80 -10.13 8.60 4.42
#